data_AF-A0A959YSY1-F1
#
_entry.id   AF-A0A959YSY1-F1
#
_cell.length_a   1.000
_cell.length_b   1.000
_cell.length_c   1.000
_cell.angle_alpha   90.00
_cell.angle_beta   90.00
_cell.angle_gamma   90.00
#
_symmetry.space_group_name_H-M   'P 1'
#
loop_
_entity.id
_entity.type
_entity.pdbx_description
1 polymer ?
#
loop_
_entity_poly.entity_id
_entity_poly.type
_entity_poly.pdbx_seq_one_letter_code
_entity_poly.pdbx_strand_id
1 'polypeptide(L)'
;MNKKKQEERLFICKPCGYVMRESELGDICPACGLPRKVFEQYKERMSPGRSRILQLDLHPIAVHFPQTVLVFLLQALLINIFFPDFYPEVLLGTATFSAVLFPVTVLGAFLSGVIDGKLRFKSLKPPILKKKIIYSSVMLVASVFTPFVAWGGVLDLYDKLWLLVCGSVALFCAIVLGHAGKRLMNIGMGGAVFIWRWKI
;
A
#
# COMPACT_ATOMS: atom_id res chain seq x y z
N MET A 1 -0.24 -26.21 -37.42
CA MET A 1 -1.64 -26.47 -37.04
C MET A 1 -2.04 -25.57 -35.87
N ASN A 2 -3.08 -24.77 -36.12
CA ASN A 2 -3.87 -23.95 -35.20
C ASN A 2 -4.06 -24.52 -33.78
N LYS A 3 -3.81 -23.69 -32.76
CA LYS A 3 -4.74 -23.51 -31.63
C LYS A 3 -4.74 -22.04 -31.24
N LYS A 4 -5.64 -21.26 -31.85
CA LYS A 4 -6.14 -20.02 -31.25
C LYS A 4 -6.59 -20.39 -29.84
N LYS A 5 -5.89 -19.91 -28.82
CA LYS A 5 -6.27 -20.05 -27.42
C LYS A 5 -7.64 -19.39 -27.30
N GLN A 6 -8.71 -20.18 -27.33
CA GLN A 6 -10.06 -19.68 -27.13
C GLN A 6 -10.05 -18.98 -25.77
N GLU A 7 -10.26 -17.66 -25.77
CA GLU A 7 -10.48 -16.90 -24.55
C GLU A 7 -11.72 -17.50 -23.89
N GLU A 8 -11.49 -18.31 -22.85
CA GLU A 8 -12.52 -18.96 -22.06
C GLU A 8 -13.44 -17.88 -21.48
N ARG A 9 -14.76 -18.07 -21.58
CA ARG A 9 -15.70 -17.04 -21.12
C ARG A 9 -15.58 -16.89 -19.61
N LEU A 10 -15.55 -15.65 -19.14
CA LEU A 10 -15.56 -15.34 -17.72
C LEU A 10 -16.99 -15.05 -17.28
N PHE A 11 -17.31 -15.43 -16.05
CA PHE A 11 -18.58 -15.13 -15.41
C PHE A 11 -18.34 -14.35 -14.12
N ILE A 12 -19.20 -13.38 -13.84
CA ILE A 12 -19.18 -12.54 -12.65
C ILE A 12 -20.44 -12.79 -11.82
N CYS A 13 -20.30 -13.07 -10.53
CA CYS A 13 -21.41 -13.09 -9.59
C CYS A 13 -21.82 -11.64 -9.28
N LYS A 14 -22.98 -11.17 -9.76
CA LYS A 14 -23.42 -9.78 -9.61
C LYS A 14 -23.40 -9.25 -8.16
N PRO A 15 -23.88 -10.02 -7.16
CA PRO A 15 -23.97 -9.52 -5.79
C PRO A 15 -22.63 -9.33 -5.06
N CYS A 16 -21.68 -10.26 -5.22
CA CYS A 16 -20.38 -10.19 -4.52
C CYS A 16 -19.22 -9.78 -5.44
N GLY A 17 -19.43 -9.80 -6.75
CA GLY A 17 -18.40 -9.57 -7.73
C GLY A 17 -17.36 -10.67 -7.79
N TYR A 18 -17.68 -11.95 -7.61
CA TYR A 18 -16.69 -13.02 -7.82
C TYR A 18 -16.57 -13.35 -9.32
N VAL A 19 -15.35 -13.33 -9.88
CA VAL A 19 -15.10 -13.67 -11.29
C VAL A 19 -14.47 -15.05 -11.38
N MET A 20 -15.00 -15.88 -12.27
CA MET A 20 -14.50 -17.24 -12.50
C MET A 20 -14.60 -17.63 -13.97
N ARG A 21 -13.90 -18.70 -14.35
CA ARG A 21 -13.98 -19.27 -15.71
C ARG A 21 -15.26 -20.06 -15.88
N GLU A 22 -15.74 -20.15 -17.12
CA GLU A 22 -16.91 -20.98 -17.47
C GLU A 22 -16.73 -22.45 -17.05
N SER A 23 -15.51 -22.99 -17.11
CA SER A 23 -15.19 -24.35 -16.65
C SER A 23 -15.30 -24.54 -15.13
N GLU A 24 -15.20 -23.47 -14.35
CA GLU A 24 -15.28 -23.51 -12.88
C GLU A 24 -16.73 -23.28 -12.39
N LEU A 25 -17.66 -22.96 -13.29
CA LEU A 25 -19.01 -22.52 -12.97
C LEU A 25 -19.87 -23.68 -12.39
N GLY A 26 -19.95 -23.74 -11.07
CA GLY A 26 -20.83 -24.64 -10.34
C GLY A 26 -22.25 -24.11 -10.14
N ASP A 27 -23.04 -24.80 -9.30
CA ASP A 27 -24.42 -24.42 -8.98
C ASP A 27 -24.52 -23.28 -7.95
N ILE A 28 -23.46 -23.08 -7.18
CA ILE A 28 -23.35 -22.06 -6.14
C ILE A 28 -22.08 -21.24 -6.31
N CYS A 29 -22.16 -19.96 -5.95
CA CYS A 29 -20.99 -19.10 -5.90
C CYS A 29 -20.08 -19.52 -4.74
N PRO A 30 -18.80 -19.85 -4.99
CA PRO A 30 -17.89 -20.25 -3.92
C PRO A 30 -17.57 -19.10 -2.95
N ALA A 31 -17.75 -17.85 -3.37
CA ALA A 31 -17.48 -16.67 -2.55
C ALA A 31 -18.62 -16.31 -1.59
N CYS A 32 -19.87 -16.33 -2.06
CA CYS A 32 -21.02 -15.85 -1.27
C CYS A 32 -22.16 -16.87 -1.10
N GLY A 33 -22.07 -18.05 -1.71
CA GLY A 33 -23.06 -19.12 -1.59
C GLY A 33 -24.36 -18.90 -2.39
N LEU A 34 -24.48 -17.84 -3.17
CA LEU A 34 -25.67 -17.57 -3.97
C LEU A 34 -25.80 -18.51 -5.19
N PRO A 35 -27.03 -18.82 -5.64
CA PRO A 35 -27.26 -19.79 -6.72
C PRO A 35 -26.82 -19.24 -8.08
N ARG A 36 -26.52 -20.15 -9.02
CA ARG A 36 -25.99 -19.85 -10.37
C ARG A 36 -26.73 -18.77 -11.17
N LYS A 37 -28.01 -18.51 -10.89
CA LYS A 37 -28.83 -17.48 -11.57
C LYS A 37 -28.29 -16.06 -11.43
N VAL A 38 -27.44 -15.79 -10.44
CA VAL A 38 -26.86 -14.45 -10.22
C VAL A 38 -25.59 -14.17 -11.04
N PHE A 39 -25.12 -15.15 -11.82
CA PHE A 39 -23.93 -15.01 -12.65
C PHE A 39 -24.26 -14.42 -14.03
N GLU A 40 -23.44 -13.48 -14.46
CA GLU A 40 -23.52 -12.88 -15.80
C GLU A 40 -22.20 -13.04 -16.54
N GLN A 41 -22.26 -13.04 -17.88
CA GLN A 41 -21.05 -13.08 -18.68
C GLN A 41 -20.23 -11.80 -18.45
N TYR A 42 -18.98 -11.99 -18.02
CA TYR A 42 -18.04 -10.93 -17.77
C TYR A 42 -17.05 -10.84 -18.92
N LYS A 43 -16.90 -9.64 -19.48
CA LYS A 43 -15.80 -9.33 -20.38
C LYS A 43 -14.72 -8.63 -19.57
N GLU A 44 -13.54 -9.25 -19.47
CA GLU A 44 -12.40 -8.64 -18.78
C GLU A 44 -12.09 -7.28 -19.43
N ARG A 45 -12.14 -6.22 -18.63
CA ARG A 45 -11.99 -4.84 -19.11
C ARG A 45 -10.54 -4.35 -19.09
N MET A 46 -9.60 -5.18 -18.62
CA MET A 46 -8.18 -4.86 -18.47
C MET A 46 -7.33 -5.79 -19.36
N SER A 47 -6.26 -5.23 -19.93
CA SER A 47 -5.29 -6.03 -20.67
C SER A 47 -4.52 -6.97 -19.71
N PRO A 48 -4.09 -8.15 -20.18
CA PRO A 48 -3.43 -9.15 -19.33
C PRO A 48 -2.15 -8.63 -18.65
N GLY A 49 -1.39 -7.75 -19.31
CA GLY A 49 -0.21 -7.12 -18.70
C GLY A 49 -0.56 -6.21 -17.52
N ARG A 50 -1.66 -5.46 -17.61
CA ARG A 50 -2.16 -4.59 -16.54
C ARG A 50 -2.74 -5.40 -15.38
N SER A 51 -3.47 -6.47 -15.70
CA SER A 51 -4.05 -7.38 -14.71
C SER A 51 -2.96 -8.05 -13.88
N ARG A 52 -1.87 -8.52 -14.52
CA ARG A 52 -0.71 -9.10 -13.82
C ARG A 52 -0.08 -8.14 -12.81
N ILE A 53 0.22 -6.90 -13.21
CA ILE A 53 0.84 -5.91 -12.30
C ILE A 53 -0.07 -5.62 -11.11
N LEU A 54 -1.38 -5.55 -11.32
CA LEU A 54 -2.34 -5.30 -10.25
C LEU A 54 -2.43 -6.49 -9.27
N GLN A 55 -2.28 -7.72 -9.76
CA GLN A 55 -2.29 -8.95 -8.95
C GLN A 55 -1.02 -9.14 -8.10
N LEU A 56 0.05 -8.40 -8.36
CA LEU A 56 1.24 -8.42 -7.51
C LEU A 56 1.03 -7.72 -6.16
N ASP A 57 -0.08 -6.97 -5.99
CA ASP A 57 -0.37 -6.18 -4.78
C ASP A 57 0.82 -5.33 -4.31
N LEU A 58 1.61 -4.84 -5.28
CA LEU A 58 2.88 -4.17 -5.03
C LEU A 58 2.68 -2.89 -4.21
N HIS A 59 1.57 -2.17 -4.41
CA HIS A 59 1.29 -0.95 -3.64
C HIS A 59 1.04 -1.25 -2.15
N PRO A 60 0.11 -2.15 -1.75
CA PRO A 60 -0.03 -2.59 -0.37
C PRO A 60 1.30 -3.04 0.27
N ILE A 61 2.11 -3.83 -0.44
CA ILE A 61 3.41 -4.28 0.07
C ILE A 61 4.36 -3.09 0.26
N ALA A 62 4.48 -2.24 -0.75
CA ALA A 62 5.40 -1.12 -0.75
C ALA A 62 5.10 -0.09 0.34
N VAL A 63 3.82 0.14 0.67
CA VAL A 63 3.47 1.06 1.76
C VAL A 63 3.87 0.53 3.13
N HIS A 64 4.01 -0.77 3.36
CA HIS A 64 4.40 -1.25 4.69
C HIS A 64 5.87 -0.98 5.04
N PHE A 65 6.78 -0.87 4.07
CA PHE A 65 8.19 -0.57 4.33
C PHE A 65 8.41 0.79 5.02
N PRO A 66 7.95 1.94 4.46
CA PRO A 66 8.14 3.22 5.13
C PRO A 66 7.43 3.28 6.50
N GLN A 67 6.30 2.60 6.67
CA GLN A 67 5.62 2.49 7.97
C GLN A 67 6.51 1.79 9.01
N THR A 68 7.11 0.65 8.64
CA THR A 68 8.00 -0.11 9.52
C THR A 68 9.23 0.71 9.89
N VAL A 69 9.89 1.32 8.90
CA VAL A 69 11.08 2.16 9.12
C VAL A 69 10.76 3.36 10.03
N LEU A 70 9.64 4.03 9.78
CA LEU A 70 9.18 5.16 10.60
C LEU A 70 8.90 4.74 12.05
N VAL A 71 8.25 3.60 12.25
CA VAL A 71 7.93 3.09 13.57
C VAL A 71 9.19 2.75 14.36
N PHE A 72 10.21 2.14 13.73
CA PHE A 72 11.50 1.90 14.38
C PHE A 72 12.25 3.19 14.69
N LEU A 73 12.25 4.17 13.78
CA LEU A 73 12.84 5.49 14.03
C LEU A 73 12.24 6.15 15.27
N LEU A 74 10.90 6.23 15.34
CA LEU A 74 10.20 6.88 16.45
C LEU A 74 10.39 6.13 17.77
N GLN A 75 10.30 4.79 17.76
CA GLN A 75 10.51 4.00 18.98
C GLN A 75 11.93 4.15 19.52
N ALA A 76 12.95 4.07 18.65
CA ALA A 76 14.33 4.20 19.08
C ALA A 76 14.61 5.57 19.71
N LEU A 77 14.07 6.64 19.12
CA LEU A 77 14.19 8.00 19.66
C LEU A 77 13.45 8.18 20.98
N LEU A 78 12.20 7.73 21.07
CA LEU A 78 11.40 7.85 22.31
C LEU A 78 12.04 7.08 23.46
N ILE A 79 12.46 5.83 23.22
CA ILE A 79 13.13 5.03 24.26
C ILE A 79 14.42 5.72 24.70
N ASN A 80 15.23 6.24 23.76
CA ASN A 80 16.48 6.91 24.12
C ASN A 80 16.25 8.25 24.86
N ILE A 81 15.17 8.96 24.60
CA ILE A 81 14.83 10.20 25.32
C ILE A 81 14.36 9.90 26.74
N PHE A 82 13.51 8.88 26.94
CA PHE A 82 13.01 8.53 28.27
C PHE A 82 14.02 7.72 29.10
N PHE A 83 14.91 6.97 28.45
CA PHE A 83 15.92 6.12 29.07
C PHE A 83 17.28 6.31 28.39
N PRO A 84 17.99 7.43 28.64
CA PRO A 84 19.24 7.77 27.94
C PRO A 84 20.34 6.72 28.07
N ASP A 85 20.44 6.05 29.23
CA ASP A 85 21.47 5.07 29.53
C ASP A 85 21.12 3.65 29.03
N PHE A 86 19.93 3.44 28.48
CA PHE A 86 19.47 2.14 27.99
C PHE A 86 19.97 1.88 26.57
N TYR A 87 21.11 1.18 26.43
CA TYR A 87 21.73 0.80 25.15
C TYR A 87 21.75 1.95 24.11
N PRO A 88 22.32 3.12 24.43
CA PRO A 88 22.22 4.31 23.60
C PRO A 88 22.79 4.11 22.18
N GLU A 89 23.91 3.41 22.05
CA GLU A 89 24.53 3.14 20.74
C GLU A 89 23.60 2.33 19.81
N VAL A 90 22.90 1.34 20.36
CA VAL A 90 21.97 0.48 19.59
C VAL A 90 20.75 1.29 19.15
N LEU A 91 20.19 2.09 20.05
CA LEU A 91 19.01 2.92 19.76
C LEU A 91 19.34 4.01 18.75
N LEU A 92 20.43 4.76 18.95
CA LEU A 92 20.83 5.85 18.05
C LEU A 92 21.32 5.30 16.70
N GLY A 93 21.99 4.15 16.68
CA GLY A 93 22.30 3.43 15.45
C GLY A 93 21.05 3.01 14.68
N THR A 94 20.04 2.48 15.37
CA THR A 94 18.74 2.12 14.77
C THR A 94 18.02 3.35 14.23
N ALA A 95 18.02 4.45 14.97
CA ALA A 95 17.43 5.72 14.54
C ALA A 95 18.13 6.27 13.29
N THR A 96 19.46 6.25 13.27
CA THR A 96 20.28 6.73 12.15
C THR A 96 20.04 5.89 10.90
N PHE A 97 20.11 4.56 11.02
CA PHE A 97 19.83 3.64 9.93
C PHE A 97 18.42 3.86 9.38
N SER A 98 17.42 3.97 10.26
CA SER A 98 16.03 4.19 9.88
C SER A 98 15.86 5.53 9.17
N ALA A 99 16.47 6.61 9.68
CA ALA A 99 16.41 7.94 9.09
C ALA A 99 17.01 7.99 7.68
N VAL A 100 18.09 7.23 7.42
CA VAL A 100 18.72 7.14 6.10
C VAL A 100 17.91 6.28 5.13
N LEU A 101 17.36 5.17 5.59
CA LEU A 101 16.58 4.26 4.75
C LEU A 101 15.18 4.82 4.40
N PHE A 102 14.62 5.64 5.29
CA PHE A 102 13.26 6.16 5.19
C PHE A 102 12.92 6.79 3.82
N PRO A 103 13.67 7.76 3.26
CA PRO A 103 13.34 8.37 1.97
C PRO A 103 13.26 7.39 0.81
N VAL A 104 14.13 6.37 0.80
CA VAL A 104 14.13 5.34 -0.26
C VAL A 104 12.85 4.52 -0.21
N THR A 105 12.42 4.12 1.00
CA THR A 105 11.18 3.35 1.19
C THR A 105 9.94 4.17 0.87
N VAL A 106 9.92 5.47 1.24
CA VAL A 106 8.83 6.39 0.90
C VAL A 106 8.73 6.60 -0.61
N LEU A 107 9.86 6.74 -1.31
CA LEU A 107 9.89 6.88 -2.77
C LEU A 107 9.32 5.62 -3.45
N GLY A 108 9.70 4.42 -3.01
CA GLY A 108 9.14 3.17 -3.52
C GLY A 108 7.62 3.06 -3.32
N ALA A 109 7.13 3.44 -2.13
CA ALA A 109 5.70 3.48 -1.83
C ALA A 109 4.94 4.53 -2.66
N PHE A 110 5.54 5.70 -2.89
CA PHE A 110 4.97 6.76 -3.72
C PHE A 110 4.82 6.30 -5.17
N LEU A 111 5.90 5.80 -5.78
CA LEU A 111 5.91 5.37 -7.18
C LEU A 111 4.94 4.20 -7.41
N SER A 112 4.97 3.19 -6.55
CA SER A 112 4.03 2.05 -6.63
C SER A 112 2.58 2.51 -6.49
N GLY A 113 2.27 3.47 -5.61
CA GLY A 113 0.93 4.03 -5.45
C GLY A 113 0.44 4.84 -6.64
N VAL A 114 1.31 5.60 -7.30
CA VAL A 114 0.97 6.32 -8.54
C VAL A 114 0.71 5.36 -9.69
N ILE A 115 1.55 4.32 -9.83
CA ILE A 115 1.39 3.27 -10.84
C ILE A 115 0.07 2.53 -10.59
N ASP A 116 -0.18 2.06 -9.38
CA ASP A 116 -1.42 1.38 -8.99
C ASP A 116 -2.66 2.25 -9.27
N GLY A 117 -2.65 3.52 -8.86
CA GLY A 117 -3.72 4.46 -9.12
C GLY A 117 -4.02 4.66 -10.61
N LYS A 118 -2.97 4.80 -11.44
CA LYS A 118 -3.10 4.93 -12.90
C LYS A 118 -3.61 3.63 -13.54
N LEU A 119 -3.13 2.48 -13.08
CA LEU A 119 -3.58 1.15 -13.50
C LEU A 119 -4.95 0.77 -12.93
N ARG A 120 -5.50 1.47 -11.95
CA ARG A 120 -6.89 1.23 -11.51
C ARG A 120 -7.86 2.17 -12.22
N PHE A 121 -7.57 3.47 -12.27
CA PHE A 121 -8.52 4.48 -12.71
C PHE A 121 -8.30 5.01 -14.14
N LYS A 122 -7.25 4.55 -14.85
CA LYS A 122 -6.83 5.09 -16.17
C LYS A 122 -6.47 6.60 -16.15
N SER A 123 -6.52 7.23 -14.97
CA SER A 123 -6.37 8.67 -14.80
C SER A 123 -5.93 8.99 -13.37
N LEU A 124 -5.22 10.10 -13.20
CA LEU A 124 -4.84 10.66 -11.90
C LEU A 124 -5.79 11.78 -11.44
N LYS A 125 -6.86 12.03 -12.19
CA LYS A 125 -7.86 13.07 -11.88
C LYS A 125 -8.77 12.80 -10.68
N PRO A 126 -9.08 11.55 -10.26
CA PRO A 126 -10.01 11.32 -9.15
C PRO A 126 -9.60 12.07 -7.87
N PRO A 127 -10.56 12.70 -7.16
CA PRO A 127 -10.24 13.57 -6.02
C PRO A 127 -9.53 12.83 -4.89
N ILE A 128 -9.87 11.55 -4.66
CA ILE A 128 -9.20 10.71 -3.65
C ILE A 128 -7.72 10.47 -4.05
N LEU A 129 -7.44 10.28 -5.34
CA LEU A 129 -6.09 10.03 -5.82
C LEU A 129 -5.23 11.30 -5.78
N LYS A 130 -5.81 12.48 -6.07
CA LYS A 130 -5.15 13.78 -5.85
C LYS A 130 -4.75 13.98 -4.39
N LYS A 131 -5.67 13.70 -3.44
CA LYS A 131 -5.37 13.77 -2.01
C LYS A 131 -4.24 12.82 -1.62
N LYS A 132 -4.26 11.57 -2.11
CA LYS A 132 -3.17 10.60 -1.87
C LYS A 132 -1.82 11.15 -2.35
N ILE A 133 -1.76 11.69 -3.57
CA ILE A 133 -0.53 12.29 -4.11
C ILE A 133 -0.03 13.40 -3.18
N ILE A 134 -0.90 14.34 -2.78
CA ILE A 134 -0.52 15.46 -1.89
C ILE A 134 0.09 14.96 -0.57
N TYR A 135 -0.61 14.10 0.18
CA TYR A 135 -0.10 13.60 1.46
C TYR A 135 1.17 12.76 1.30
N SER A 136 1.27 12.00 0.22
CA SER A 136 2.49 11.23 -0.07
C SER A 136 3.68 12.11 -0.48
N SER A 137 3.44 13.25 -1.13
CA SER A 137 4.48 14.25 -1.42
C SER A 137 4.95 14.95 -0.16
N VAL A 138 4.04 15.31 0.75
CA VAL A 138 4.42 15.87 2.07
C VAL A 138 5.27 14.87 2.86
N MET A 139 4.86 13.60 2.87
CA MET A 139 5.64 12.52 3.52
C MET A 139 7.01 12.34 2.87
N LEU A 140 7.11 12.44 1.54
CA LEU A 140 8.39 12.36 0.82
C LEU A 140 9.32 13.52 1.22
N VAL A 141 8.82 14.75 1.27
CA VAL A 141 9.61 15.91 1.73
C VAL A 141 10.10 15.72 3.18
N ALA A 142 9.21 15.30 4.08
CA ALA A 142 9.58 15.01 5.47
C ALA A 142 10.65 13.90 5.56
N SER A 143 10.53 12.86 4.73
CA SER A 143 11.50 11.75 4.69
C SER A 143 12.85 12.13 4.10
N VAL A 144 12.90 13.09 3.17
CA VAL A 144 14.18 13.57 2.61
C VAL A 144 14.94 14.39 3.65
N PHE A 145 14.25 15.03 4.60
CA PHE A 145 14.90 15.78 5.68
C PHE A 145 15.57 14.89 6.73
N THR A 146 15.08 13.66 6.96
CA THR A 146 15.62 12.76 8.00
C THR A 146 17.10 12.39 7.81
N PRO A 147 17.63 12.04 6.63
CA PRO A 147 19.05 11.79 6.46
C PRO A 147 19.91 13.04 6.63
N PHE A 148 19.42 14.24 6.31
CA PHE A 148 20.18 15.48 6.53
C PHE A 148 20.44 15.72 8.02
N VAL A 149 19.44 15.44 8.86
CA VAL A 149 19.58 15.54 10.32
C VAL A 149 20.46 14.42 10.87
N ALA A 150 20.35 13.20 10.33
CA ALA A 150 21.08 12.03 10.83
C ALA A 150 22.47 11.82 10.20
N TRP A 151 22.93 12.70 9.30
CA TRP A 151 24.16 12.47 8.51
C TRP A 151 25.42 12.35 9.37
N GLY A 152 25.53 13.16 10.42
CA GLY A 152 26.61 13.10 11.41
C GLY A 152 26.39 12.09 12.54
N GLY A 153 25.33 11.28 12.46
CA GLY A 153 24.78 10.54 13.59
C GLY A 153 23.79 11.39 14.39
N VAL A 154 23.01 10.73 15.26
CA VAL A 154 22.08 11.38 16.18
C VAL A 154 22.82 11.62 17.50
N LEU A 155 23.42 12.79 17.67
CA LEU A 155 24.32 13.06 18.80
C LEU A 155 23.61 13.84 19.89
N ASP A 156 22.93 14.92 19.49
CA ASP A 156 22.36 15.88 20.43
C ASP A 156 20.84 15.72 20.58
N LEU A 157 20.29 16.32 21.64
CA LEU A 157 18.84 16.40 21.83
C LEU A 157 18.16 17.12 20.65
N TYR A 158 18.85 18.09 20.04
CA TYR A 158 18.35 18.82 18.88
C TYR A 158 18.05 17.90 17.68
N ASP A 159 18.96 16.99 17.36
CA ASP A 159 18.78 16.02 16.26
C ASP A 159 17.59 15.10 16.54
N LYS A 160 17.48 14.62 17.79
CA LYS A 160 16.37 13.77 18.24
C LYS A 160 15.03 14.48 18.07
N LEU A 161 14.95 15.75 18.46
CA LEU A 161 13.73 16.54 18.36
C LEU A 161 13.34 16.80 16.89
N TRP A 162 14.29 17.12 16.01
CA TRP A 162 14.00 17.30 14.59
C TRP A 162 13.51 16.01 13.93
N LEU A 163 14.17 14.88 14.22
CA LEU A 163 13.73 13.58 13.71
C LEU A 163 12.35 13.19 14.24
N LEU A 164 12.02 13.51 15.50
CA LEU A 164 10.68 13.32 16.06
C LEU A 164 9.64 14.19 15.35
N VAL A 165 9.94 15.44 15.04
CA VAL A 165 9.03 16.33 14.30
C VAL A 165 8.78 15.78 12.90
N CYS A 166 9.84 15.45 12.15
CA CYS A 166 9.72 14.86 10.82
C CYS A 166 8.97 13.53 10.84
N GLY A 167 9.28 12.67 11.81
CA GLY A 167 8.61 11.38 12.00
C GLY A 167 7.12 11.55 12.37
N SER A 168 6.77 12.53 13.20
CA SER A 168 5.38 12.82 13.57
C SER A 168 4.56 13.33 12.39
N VAL A 169 5.13 14.23 11.58
CA VAL A 169 4.50 14.71 10.34
C VAL A 169 4.28 13.55 9.36
N ALA A 170 5.29 12.68 9.21
CA ALA A 170 5.18 11.51 8.36
C ALA A 170 4.15 10.51 8.86
N LEU A 171 4.09 10.27 10.18
CA LEU A 171 3.13 9.37 10.81
C LEU A 171 1.70 9.88 10.60
N PHE A 172 1.47 11.17 10.80
CA PHE A 172 0.18 11.80 10.51
C PHE A 172 -0.22 11.57 9.05
N CYS A 173 0.68 11.82 8.09
CA CYS A 173 0.42 11.56 6.67
C CYS A 173 0.12 10.09 6.41
N ALA A 174 0.86 9.15 7.00
CA ALA A 174 0.66 7.72 6.85
C ALA A 174 -0.72 7.26 7.37
N ILE A 175 -1.16 7.78 8.53
CA ILE A 175 -2.50 7.51 9.08
C ILE A 175 -3.59 8.02 8.12
N VAL A 176 -3.48 9.26 7.65
CA VAL A 176 -4.45 9.84 6.71
C VAL A 176 -4.50 9.05 5.40
N LEU A 177 -3.34 8.65 4.87
CA LEU A 177 -3.23 7.81 3.67
C LEU A 177 -3.86 6.43 3.88
N GLY A 178 -3.66 5.81 5.04
CA GLY A 178 -4.26 4.52 5.41
C GLY A 178 -5.79 4.60 5.42
N HIS A 179 -6.37 5.64 6.04
CA HIS A 179 -7.81 5.86 6.02
C HIS A 179 -8.35 6.15 4.61
N ALA A 180 -7.62 6.93 3.80
CA ALA A 180 -7.99 7.17 2.40
C ALA A 180 -7.93 5.87 1.56
N GLY A 181 -6.98 4.97 1.85
CA GLY A 181 -6.86 3.65 1.22
C GLY A 181 -8.06 2.74 1.48
N LYS A 182 -8.52 2.66 2.73
CA LYS A 182 -9.70 1.86 3.12
C LYS A 182 -10.94 2.21 2.29
N ARG A 183 -11.17 3.49 1.99
CA ARG A 183 -12.30 3.94 1.16
C ARG A 183 -12.21 3.44 -0.28
N LEU A 184 -11.01 3.26 -0.82
CA LEU A 184 -10.80 2.78 -2.20
C LEU A 184 -10.95 1.26 -2.34
N MET A 185 -10.73 0.51 -1.26
CA MET A 185 -11.03 -0.94 -1.22
C MET A 185 -12.52 -1.19 -1.45
N ASN A 186 -13.38 -0.30 -0.93
CA ASN A 186 -14.83 -0.38 -1.13
C ASN A 186 -15.30 0.05 -2.53
N ILE A 187 -14.41 0.60 -3.37
CA ILE A 187 -14.78 1.26 -4.64
C ILE A 187 -14.22 0.53 -5.89
N GLY A 188 -13.33 -0.45 -5.74
CA GLY A 188 -12.88 -1.26 -6.88
C GLY A 188 -12.59 -2.69 -6.46
N MET A 189 -13.22 -3.68 -7.09
CA MET A 189 -13.31 -3.80 -8.54
C MET A 189 -14.76 -3.88 -9.04
N GLY A 190 -15.06 -3.31 -10.22
CA GLY A 190 -16.25 -3.70 -10.98
C GLY A 190 -16.24 -5.24 -11.10
N GLY A 191 -17.21 -5.86 -10.43
CA GLY A 191 -17.02 -6.98 -9.50
C GLY A 191 -15.95 -8.02 -9.79
N ALA A 192 -14.81 -7.86 -9.11
CA ALA A 192 -13.87 -8.93 -8.82
C ALA A 192 -13.44 -8.79 -7.35
N VAL A 193 -14.35 -8.89 -6.37
CA VAL A 193 -13.92 -8.90 -4.97
C VAL A 193 -13.35 -10.28 -4.69
N PHE A 194 -12.02 -10.39 -4.76
CA PHE A 194 -11.29 -11.57 -4.29
C PHE A 194 -11.30 -11.51 -2.75
N ILE A 195 -12.39 -11.98 -2.13
CA ILE A 195 -12.48 -12.10 -0.68
C ILE A 195 -11.67 -13.33 -0.29
N TRP A 196 -10.44 -13.12 0.17
CA TRP A 196 -9.76 -14.08 1.01
C TRP A 196 -10.62 -14.31 2.26
N ARG A 197 -11.25 -15.49 2.35
CA ARG A 197 -11.79 -15.96 3.62
C ARG A 197 -10.87 -17.08 4.11
N TRP A 198 -9.92 -16.71 4.97
CA TRP A 198 -9.32 -17.69 5.87
C TRP A 198 -10.47 -18.31 6.67
N LYS A 199 -10.65 -19.63 6.52
CA LYS A 199 -11.36 -20.42 7.51
C LYS A 199 -10.40 -20.54 8.71
N ILE A 200 -10.76 -19.92 9.82
CA ILE A 200 -10.45 -20.46 11.14
C ILE A 200 -11.57 -21.45 11.46
#